data_AF-A0A8X7PPE1-F1
#
_entry.id   AF-A0A8X7PPE1-F1
#
_cell.length_a   1.000
_cell.length_b   1.000
_cell.length_c   1.000
_cell.angle_alpha   90.00
_cell.angle_beta   90.00
_cell.angle_gamma   90.00
#
_symmetry.space_group_name_H-M   'P 1'
#
loop_
_entity.id
_entity.type
_entity.pdbx_description
1 polymer ?
#
loop_
_entity_poly.entity_id
_entity_poly.type
_entity_poly.pdbx_seq_one_letter_code
_entity_poly.pdbx_strand_id
1 'polypeptide(L)'
;MARFKAEIADKEIARLKDELESSCRRERKSFEREFNHAYRRGKREVVEVMKKRCDKFSQKFGELKGRYKTLADYREYRGTMGGLYLTQLLDYSFTGKYARQTGCMAEKDRDFAISKVEENIWEQWDPVPVSPDTVEAETEGPGEMGEVNQLVAPLDVNDYSIGRSTSENFDLGD
;
A
#
# COMPACT_ATOMS: atom_id res chain seq x y z
N MET A 1 -41.80 -23.62 55.89
CA MET A 1 -41.95 -22.33 55.16
C MET A 1 -40.64 -21.80 54.57
N ALA A 2 -39.52 -21.77 55.31
CA ALA A 2 -38.25 -21.21 54.81
C ALA A 2 -37.66 -21.95 53.59
N ARG A 3 -37.68 -23.30 53.58
CA ARG A 3 -37.14 -24.10 52.46
C ARG A 3 -37.87 -23.86 51.13
N PHE A 4 -39.20 -23.71 51.17
CA PHE A 4 -40.02 -23.41 49.99
C PHE A 4 -39.76 -22.00 49.43
N LYS A 5 -39.56 -21.01 50.31
CA LYS A 5 -39.20 -19.65 49.89
C LYS A 5 -37.82 -19.59 49.23
N ALA A 6 -36.85 -20.37 49.74
CA ALA A 6 -35.53 -20.50 49.13
C ALA A 6 -35.61 -21.11 47.72
N GLU A 7 -36.39 -22.19 47.55
CA GLU A 7 -36.56 -22.83 46.23
C GLU A 7 -37.18 -21.89 45.17
N ILE A 8 -38.13 -21.04 45.57
CA ILE A 8 -38.69 -20.02 44.68
C ILE A 8 -37.63 -18.99 44.30
N ALA A 9 -36.83 -18.52 45.27
CA ALA A 9 -35.75 -17.58 45.00
C ALA A 9 -34.68 -18.18 44.07
N ASP A 10 -34.31 -19.44 44.26
CA ASP A 10 -33.33 -20.13 43.42
C ASP A 10 -33.82 -20.27 41.96
N LYS A 11 -35.10 -20.59 41.76
CA LYS A 11 -35.73 -20.64 40.43
C LYS A 11 -35.72 -19.28 39.76
N GLU A 12 -36.01 -18.22 40.52
CA GLU A 12 -36.00 -16.85 40.00
C GLU A 12 -34.58 -16.41 39.62
N ILE A 13 -33.59 -16.75 40.45
CA ILE A 13 -32.17 -16.50 40.13
C ILE A 13 -31.75 -17.25 38.87
N ALA A 14 -32.15 -18.51 38.70
CA ALA A 14 -31.86 -19.29 37.51
C ALA A 14 -32.48 -18.64 36.25
N ARG A 15 -33.73 -18.15 36.36
CA ARG A 15 -34.41 -17.45 35.27
C ARG A 15 -33.70 -16.16 34.87
N LEU A 16 -33.34 -15.32 35.84
CA LEU A 16 -32.64 -14.05 35.58
C LEU A 16 -31.25 -14.28 34.97
N LYS A 17 -30.56 -15.35 35.38
CA LYS A 17 -29.26 -15.73 34.78
C LYS A 17 -29.40 -16.11 33.31
N ASP A 18 -30.39 -16.92 32.96
CA ASP A 18 -30.65 -17.32 31.57
C ASP A 18 -31.06 -16.12 30.72
N GLU A 19 -31.89 -15.23 31.25
CA GLU A 19 -32.29 -13.99 30.57
C GLU A 19 -31.08 -13.07 30.31
N LEU A 20 -30.23 -12.85 31.32
CA LEU A 20 -29.00 -12.07 31.19
C LEU A 20 -28.08 -12.69 30.14
N GLU A 21 -27.86 -14.01 30.19
CA GLU A 21 -27.03 -14.70 29.21
C GLU A 21 -27.61 -14.57 27.80
N SER A 22 -28.93 -14.67 27.65
CA SER A 22 -29.62 -14.46 26.38
C SER A 22 -29.44 -13.04 25.84
N SER A 23 -29.45 -12.02 26.71
CA SER A 23 -29.21 -10.63 26.33
C SER A 23 -27.77 -10.43 25.90
N CYS A 24 -26.80 -10.86 26.71
CA CYS A 24 -25.37 -10.76 26.39
C CYS A 24 -25.01 -11.53 25.11
N ARG A 25 -25.67 -12.66 24.83
CA ARG A 25 -25.52 -13.40 23.56
C ARG A 25 -26.08 -12.61 22.37
N ARG A 26 -27.20 -11.89 22.54
CA ARG A 26 -27.80 -11.04 21.50
C ARG A 26 -26.91 -9.83 21.21
N GLU A 27 -26.44 -9.14 22.24
CA GLU A 27 -25.55 -7.98 22.13
C GLU A 27 -24.23 -8.33 21.46
N ARG A 28 -23.58 -9.45 21.83
CA ARG A 28 -22.37 -9.90 21.14
C ARG A 28 -22.60 -10.13 19.65
N LYS A 29 -23.74 -10.74 19.29
CA LYS A 29 -24.10 -10.99 17.88
C LYS A 29 -24.41 -9.69 17.13
N SER A 30 -25.03 -8.70 17.75
CA SER A 30 -25.26 -7.40 17.09
C SER A 30 -23.95 -6.65 16.91
N PHE A 31 -23.11 -6.59 17.94
CA PHE A 31 -21.79 -5.96 17.88
C PHE A 31 -20.91 -6.60 16.79
N GLU A 32 -20.86 -7.94 16.72
CA GLU A 32 -20.10 -8.64 15.68
C GLU A 32 -20.64 -8.32 14.27
N ARG A 33 -21.95 -8.18 14.09
CA ARG A 33 -22.54 -7.80 12.79
C ARG A 33 -22.16 -6.39 12.39
N GLU A 34 -22.23 -5.44 13.33
CA GLU A 34 -21.87 -4.04 13.11
C GLU A 34 -20.38 -3.89 12.79
N PHE A 35 -19.53 -4.53 13.59
CA PHE A 35 -18.09 -4.57 13.35
C PHE A 35 -17.76 -5.15 11.97
N ASN A 36 -18.35 -6.29 11.62
CA ASN A 36 -18.15 -6.89 10.30
C ASN A 36 -18.66 -6.00 9.17
N HIS A 37 -19.76 -5.27 9.38
CA HIS A 37 -20.28 -4.32 8.41
C HIS A 37 -19.32 -3.14 8.20
N ALA A 38 -18.83 -2.53 9.29
CA ALA A 38 -17.85 -1.45 9.26
C ALA A 38 -16.53 -1.90 8.61
N TYR A 39 -16.01 -3.06 9.00
CA TYR A 39 -14.81 -3.64 8.41
C TYR A 39 -14.95 -3.88 6.89
N ARG A 40 -16.07 -4.47 6.45
CA ARG A 40 -16.35 -4.68 5.01
C ARG A 40 -16.53 -3.36 4.26
N ARG A 41 -17.03 -2.32 4.92
CA ARG A 41 -17.13 -0.97 4.35
C ARG A 41 -15.74 -0.36 4.17
N GLY A 42 -14.91 -0.34 5.20
CA GLY A 42 -13.54 0.17 5.13
C GLY A 42 -12.68 -0.57 4.11
N LYS A 43 -12.80 -1.90 4.03
CA LYS A 43 -12.09 -2.69 3.00
C LYS A 43 -12.47 -2.29 1.57
N ARG A 44 -13.75 -1.99 1.30
CA ARG A 44 -14.20 -1.53 -0.02
C ARG A 44 -13.65 -0.14 -0.35
N GLU A 45 -13.63 0.75 0.63
CA GLU A 45 -13.07 2.11 0.46
C GLU A 45 -11.58 2.07 0.13
N VAL A 46 -10.79 1.29 0.86
CA VAL A 46 -9.36 1.09 0.56
C VAL A 46 -9.16 0.52 -0.85
N VAL A 47 -9.95 -0.48 -1.24
CA VAL A 47 -9.89 -1.06 -2.60
C VAL A 47 -10.22 0.00 -3.66
N GLU A 48 -11.21 0.85 -3.44
CA GLU A 48 -11.59 1.90 -4.37
C GLU A 48 -10.51 2.99 -4.50
N VAL A 49 -9.92 3.41 -3.37
CA VAL A 49 -8.79 4.36 -3.36
C VAL A 49 -7.59 3.79 -4.12
N MET A 50 -7.25 2.52 -3.86
CA MET A 50 -6.14 1.86 -4.55
C MET A 50 -6.41 1.72 -6.04
N LYS A 51 -7.66 1.40 -6.44
CA LYS A 51 -8.04 1.37 -7.85
C LYS A 51 -7.84 2.74 -8.53
N LYS A 52 -8.32 3.82 -7.91
CA LYS A 52 -8.14 5.19 -8.43
C LYS A 52 -6.65 5.55 -8.57
N ARG A 53 -5.82 5.15 -7.60
CA ARG A 53 -4.36 5.33 -7.68
C ARG A 53 -3.76 4.53 -8.83
N CYS A 54 -4.11 3.25 -8.97
CA CYS A 54 -3.65 2.40 -10.08
C CYS A 54 -4.06 2.95 -11.46
N ASP A 55 -5.28 3.47 -11.60
CA ASP A 55 -5.76 4.06 -12.85
C ASP A 55 -4.95 5.33 -13.20
N LYS A 56 -4.73 6.22 -12.21
CA LYS A 56 -3.91 7.43 -12.36
C LYS A 56 -2.45 7.09 -12.70
N PHE A 57 -1.89 6.07 -12.04
CA PHE A 57 -0.54 5.57 -12.33
C PHE A 57 -0.46 5.05 -13.76
N SER A 58 -1.40 4.20 -14.17
CA SER A 58 -1.41 3.60 -15.51
C SER A 58 -1.47 4.66 -16.61
N GLN A 59 -2.26 5.71 -16.40
CA GLN A 59 -2.33 6.85 -17.32
C GLN A 59 -0.98 7.57 -17.43
N LYS A 60 -0.37 7.92 -16.29
CA LYS A 60 0.91 8.65 -16.25
C LYS A 60 2.07 7.81 -16.80
N PHE A 61 2.07 6.52 -16.51
CA PHE A 61 3.03 5.58 -17.05
C PHE A 61 2.89 5.43 -18.58
N GLY A 62 1.66 5.41 -19.10
CA GLY A 62 1.41 5.44 -20.54
C GLY A 62 1.97 6.70 -21.21
N GLU A 63 1.76 7.87 -20.59
CA GLU A 63 2.34 9.16 -21.05
C GLU A 63 3.88 9.10 -21.07
N LEU A 64 4.48 8.59 -19.99
CA LEU A 64 5.93 8.43 -19.85
C LEU A 64 6.49 7.51 -20.95
N LYS A 65 5.88 6.33 -21.14
CA LYS A 65 6.27 5.36 -22.17
C LYS A 65 6.17 5.96 -23.58
N GLY A 66 5.14 6.76 -23.85
CA GLY A 66 4.99 7.48 -25.11
C GLY A 66 6.16 8.44 -25.38
N ARG A 67 6.57 9.22 -24.38
CA ARG A 67 7.71 10.16 -24.51
C ARG A 67 9.04 9.45 -24.74
N TYR A 68 9.28 8.36 -24.02
CA TYR A 68 10.49 7.56 -24.25
C TYR A 68 10.52 6.95 -25.65
N LYS A 69 9.37 6.56 -26.21
CA LYS A 69 9.28 6.07 -27.59
C LYS A 69 9.64 7.16 -28.60
N THR A 70 9.07 8.36 -28.50
CA THR A 70 9.44 9.47 -29.39
C THR A 70 10.92 9.87 -29.25
N LEU A 71 11.48 9.79 -28.04
CA LEU A 71 12.92 10.01 -27.82
C LEU A 71 13.77 8.93 -28.54
N ALA A 72 13.36 7.67 -28.49
CA ALA A 72 14.02 6.57 -29.20
C ALA A 72 13.93 6.75 -30.73
N ASP A 73 12.74 7.02 -31.27
CA ASP A 73 12.52 7.27 -32.71
C ASP A 73 13.38 8.44 -33.21
N TYR A 74 13.50 9.51 -32.41
CA TYR A 74 14.38 10.64 -32.72
C TYR A 74 15.86 10.24 -32.75
N ARG A 75 16.32 9.41 -31.79
CA ARG A 75 17.70 8.89 -31.77
C ARG A 75 17.99 8.03 -33.00
N GLU A 76 17.06 7.20 -33.44
CA GLU A 76 17.17 6.39 -34.65
C GLU A 76 17.19 7.22 -35.95
N TYR A 77 16.29 8.20 -36.07
CA TYR A 77 16.28 9.14 -37.21
C TYR A 77 17.60 9.89 -37.32
N ARG A 78 18.17 10.32 -36.19
CA ARG A 78 19.50 10.97 -36.14
C ARG A 78 20.63 10.03 -36.53
N GLY A 79 20.63 8.78 -36.05
CA GLY A 79 21.63 7.78 -36.44
C GLY A 79 21.62 7.54 -37.95
N THR A 80 20.42 7.42 -38.52
CA THR A 80 20.24 7.19 -39.96
C THR A 80 20.66 8.40 -40.80
N MET A 81 20.22 9.60 -40.45
CA MET A 81 20.66 10.84 -41.11
C MET A 81 22.17 11.05 -41.00
N GLY A 82 22.78 10.72 -39.85
CA GLY A 82 24.23 10.75 -39.67
C GLY A 82 24.96 9.80 -40.62
N GLY A 83 24.45 8.57 -40.79
CA GLY A 83 24.99 7.59 -41.73
C GLY A 83 24.89 8.03 -43.20
N LEU A 84 23.75 8.60 -43.60
CA LEU A 84 23.53 9.11 -44.96
C LEU A 84 24.48 10.28 -45.30
N TYR A 85 24.70 11.20 -44.35
CA TYR A 85 25.68 12.27 -44.51
C TYR A 85 27.11 11.74 -44.65
N LEU A 86 27.45 10.65 -43.96
CA LEU A 86 28.76 9.99 -44.06
C LEU A 86 29.02 9.41 -45.45
N THR A 87 27.97 8.94 -46.13
CA THR A 87 28.08 8.41 -47.50
C THR A 87 28.14 9.48 -48.61
N GLN A 88 27.71 10.72 -48.34
CA GLN A 88 27.61 11.77 -49.37
C GLN A 88 28.81 12.72 -49.45
N LEU A 89 29.72 12.74 -48.47
CA LEU A 89 30.91 13.61 -48.47
C LEU A 89 32.11 12.92 -47.82
N LEU A 90 33.18 12.66 -48.59
CA LEU A 90 34.48 12.20 -48.07
C LEU A 90 35.17 13.26 -47.17
N ASP A 91 34.85 14.55 -47.34
CA ASP A 91 35.49 15.67 -46.61
C ASP A 91 34.64 16.23 -45.45
N TYR A 92 33.50 15.61 -45.13
CA TYR A 92 32.62 16.09 -44.06
C TYR A 92 33.14 15.65 -42.67
N SER A 93 33.54 16.62 -41.83
CA SER A 93 33.97 16.34 -40.45
C SER A 93 32.76 16.14 -39.52
N PHE A 94 32.33 14.89 -39.41
CA PHE A 94 31.25 14.45 -38.51
C PHE A 94 31.43 14.97 -37.08
N THR A 95 32.66 14.96 -36.56
CA THR A 95 33.02 15.33 -35.18
C THR A 95 32.65 16.77 -34.80
N GLY A 96 32.83 17.74 -35.69
CA GLY A 96 32.59 19.17 -35.37
C GLY A 96 31.09 19.51 -35.29
N LYS A 97 30.29 18.98 -36.22
CA LYS A 97 28.83 19.11 -36.17
C LYS A 97 28.23 18.27 -35.06
N TYR A 98 28.71 17.04 -34.85
CA TYR A 98 28.26 16.17 -33.77
C TYR A 98 28.54 16.81 -32.41
N ALA A 99 29.73 17.38 -32.16
CA ALA A 99 30.05 18.09 -30.92
C ALA A 99 29.14 19.30 -30.65
N ARG A 100 28.86 20.14 -31.65
CA ARG A 100 27.88 21.24 -31.51
C ARG A 100 26.49 20.71 -31.19
N GLN A 101 26.07 19.64 -31.86
CA GLN A 101 24.76 19.05 -31.66
C GLN A 101 24.65 18.38 -30.29
N THR A 102 25.67 17.66 -29.82
CA THR A 102 25.74 17.03 -28.50
C THR A 102 25.80 18.07 -27.38
N GLY A 103 26.46 19.22 -27.60
CA GLY A 103 26.39 20.37 -26.69
C GLY A 103 24.96 20.89 -26.52
N CYS A 104 24.19 21.00 -27.61
CA CYS A 104 22.76 21.32 -27.55
C CYS A 104 21.89 20.17 -26.98
N MET A 105 22.40 18.95 -26.88
CA MET A 105 21.67 17.80 -26.33
C MET A 105 21.76 17.72 -24.81
N ALA A 106 22.84 18.19 -24.18
CA ALA A 106 22.91 18.33 -22.73
C ALA A 106 21.79 19.25 -22.17
N GLU A 107 21.31 20.16 -23.02
CA GLU A 107 20.20 21.06 -22.73
C GLU A 107 18.81 20.41 -22.93
N LYS A 108 18.71 19.37 -23.78
CA LYS A 108 17.45 18.65 -24.10
C LYS A 108 17.29 17.30 -23.41
N ASP A 109 18.36 16.62 -23.01
CA ASP A 109 18.31 15.42 -22.17
C ASP A 109 17.80 15.77 -20.75
N ARG A 110 17.82 17.06 -20.37
CA ARG A 110 16.93 17.60 -19.32
C ARG A 110 15.53 17.83 -19.88
N ASP A 111 14.88 16.75 -20.29
CA ASP A 111 13.48 16.88 -20.69
C ASP A 111 12.66 17.08 -19.40
N PHE A 112 12.54 18.34 -18.96
CA PHE A 112 11.86 18.74 -17.71
C PHE A 112 10.45 18.14 -17.62
N ALA A 113 9.84 17.83 -18.77
CA ALA A 113 8.56 17.15 -18.86
C ALA A 113 8.62 15.68 -18.36
N ILE A 114 9.67 14.92 -18.67
CA ILE A 114 9.87 13.53 -18.20
C ILE A 114 10.10 13.52 -16.70
N SER A 115 11.01 14.35 -16.19
CA SER A 115 11.27 14.49 -14.74
C SER A 115 10.02 14.87 -13.96
N LYS A 116 9.20 15.79 -14.50
CA LYS A 116 7.91 16.17 -13.90
C LYS A 116 6.94 14.98 -13.82
N VAL A 117 6.90 14.11 -14.83
CA VAL A 117 5.99 12.95 -14.82
C VAL A 117 6.48 11.88 -13.83
N GLU A 118 7.79 11.68 -13.72
CA GLU A 118 8.38 10.75 -12.73
C GLU A 118 8.15 11.23 -11.29
N GLU A 119 8.31 12.52 -11.00
CA GLU A 119 8.00 13.11 -9.68
C GLU A 119 6.52 12.88 -9.29
N ASN A 120 5.59 13.13 -10.21
CA ASN A 120 4.15 12.87 -10.01
C ASN A 120 3.81 11.38 -9.81
N ILE A 121 4.68 10.46 -10.25
CA ILE A 121 4.53 9.03 -10.00
C ILE A 121 4.97 8.71 -8.57
N TRP A 122 6.07 9.32 -8.09
CA TRP A 122 6.55 9.13 -6.72
C TRP A 122 5.56 9.61 -5.66
N GLU A 123 4.90 10.74 -5.88
CA GLU A 123 3.83 11.24 -4.97
C GLU A 123 2.65 10.26 -4.83
N GLN A 124 2.44 9.34 -5.78
CA GLN A 124 1.38 8.33 -5.65
C GLN A 124 1.72 7.19 -4.69
N TRP A 125 2.99 7.06 -4.29
CA TRP A 125 3.46 6.09 -3.32
C TRP A 125 3.24 6.52 -1.87
N ASP A 126 2.75 7.73 -1.62
CA ASP A 126 2.41 8.19 -0.27
C ASP A 126 1.38 7.25 0.37
N PRO A 127 1.55 6.90 1.66
CA PRO A 127 0.60 6.07 2.38
C PRO A 127 -0.84 6.57 2.24
N VAL A 128 -1.82 5.66 2.15
CA VAL A 128 -3.23 6.05 2.18
C VAL A 128 -3.51 6.64 3.57
N PRO A 129 -3.95 7.91 3.69
CA PRO A 129 -4.35 8.43 4.98
C PRO A 129 -5.56 7.62 5.45
N VAL A 130 -5.37 6.87 6.54
CA VAL A 130 -6.45 6.16 7.21
C VAL A 130 -7.07 7.16 8.17
N SER A 131 -8.35 7.49 7.98
CA SER A 131 -9.08 8.33 8.94
C SER A 131 -9.05 7.67 10.31
N PRO A 132 -8.68 8.40 11.39
CA PRO A 132 -8.62 7.87 12.74
C PRO A 132 -10.03 7.75 13.35
N ASP A 133 -10.92 6.97 12.74
CA ASP A 133 -12.25 6.73 13.28
C ASP A 133 -12.25 5.53 14.25
N THR A 134 -11.34 5.48 15.24
CA THR A 134 -11.39 4.49 16.35
C THR A 134 -10.54 4.86 17.59
N VAL A 135 -10.43 6.13 17.99
CA VAL A 135 -9.83 6.52 19.29
C VAL A 135 -10.81 7.41 20.03
N GLU A 136 -11.91 6.85 20.53
CA GLU A 136 -12.76 7.45 21.58
C GLU A 136 -13.63 6.33 22.19
N ALA A 137 -13.02 5.41 22.93
CA ALA A 137 -13.72 4.59 23.95
C ALA A 137 -12.71 3.89 24.87
N GLU A 138 -12.81 4.19 26.17
CA GLU A 138 -12.19 3.55 27.33
C GLU A 138 -10.67 3.81 27.50
N THR A 139 -10.22 4.58 28.49
CA THR A 139 -10.39 4.26 29.91
C THR A 139 -10.26 5.52 30.78
N GLU A 140 -11.38 6.08 31.21
CA GLU A 140 -11.44 6.92 32.41
C GLU A 140 -11.38 5.97 33.63
N GLY A 141 -10.18 5.77 34.17
CA GLY A 141 -9.99 4.96 35.37
C GLY A 141 -10.26 5.78 36.63
N PRO A 142 -11.09 5.29 37.58
CA PRO A 142 -11.09 5.83 38.93
C PRO A 142 -9.84 5.29 39.64
N GLY A 143 -9.05 6.20 40.21
CA GLY A 143 -7.84 5.83 40.92
C GLY A 143 -8.12 5.00 42.17
N GLU A 144 -7.33 3.94 42.37
CA GLU A 144 -6.96 3.50 43.71
C GLU A 144 -5.62 2.75 43.68
N MET A 145 -4.78 3.08 44.66
CA MET A 145 -3.39 2.65 44.85
C MET A 145 -3.28 1.15 45.17
N GLY A 146 -2.18 0.52 44.71
CA GLY A 146 -1.81 -0.83 45.13
C GLY A 146 -0.57 -1.35 44.42
N GLU A 147 0.53 -1.33 45.14
CA GLU A 147 1.93 -1.52 44.75
C GLU A 147 2.33 -2.98 44.39
N VAL A 148 3.46 -3.11 43.67
CA VAL A 148 4.39 -4.26 43.48
C VAL A 148 3.85 -5.57 42.83
N ASN A 149 4.51 -6.22 41.85
CA ASN A 149 5.95 -6.45 41.65
C ASN A 149 6.35 -6.68 40.17
N GLN A 150 7.64 -6.46 39.92
CA GLN A 150 8.35 -6.42 38.65
C GLN A 150 8.55 -7.79 37.97
N LEU A 151 8.70 -7.78 36.63
CA LEU A 151 9.80 -8.50 35.95
C LEU A 151 10.10 -7.84 34.59
N VAL A 152 11.34 -7.35 34.48
CA VAL A 152 11.96 -6.75 33.30
C VAL A 152 12.42 -7.83 32.34
N ALA A 153 12.10 -7.68 31.05
CA ALA A 153 12.93 -8.14 29.94
C ALA A 153 12.78 -7.18 28.75
N PRO A 154 13.88 -6.67 28.14
CA PRO A 154 13.78 -5.90 26.92
C PRO A 154 13.52 -6.86 25.74
N LEU A 155 12.49 -6.57 24.93
CA LEU A 155 12.25 -7.24 23.67
C LEU A 155 13.42 -6.95 22.72
N ASP A 156 14.23 -7.99 22.51
CA ASP A 156 15.29 -8.04 21.51
C ASP A 156 14.68 -7.93 20.10
N VAL A 157 15.13 -6.91 19.36
CA VAL A 157 14.73 -6.63 17.99
C VAL A 157 15.76 -7.26 17.07
N ASN A 158 15.65 -8.56 16.80
CA ASN A 158 16.15 -9.13 15.54
C ASN A 158 15.66 -10.57 15.32
N ASP A 159 14.76 -10.77 14.36
CA ASP A 159 14.63 -12.08 13.71
C ASP A 159 14.30 -11.91 12.22
N TYR A 160 15.26 -11.34 11.48
CA TYR A 160 15.34 -11.48 10.03
C TYR A 160 16.24 -12.68 9.72
N SER A 161 15.68 -13.89 9.73
CA SER A 161 16.34 -15.06 9.15
C SER A 161 15.84 -15.31 7.73
N ILE A 162 16.71 -14.88 6.83
CA ILE A 162 16.83 -15.21 5.41
C ILE A 162 16.73 -16.73 5.17
N GLY A 163 16.03 -17.10 4.08
CA GLY A 163 16.46 -18.21 3.23
C GLY A 163 15.57 -19.45 3.19
N ARG A 164 14.61 -19.48 2.26
CA ARG A 164 14.27 -20.74 1.57
C ARG A 164 13.80 -20.49 0.15
N SER A 165 14.75 -20.49 -0.78
CA SER A 165 14.49 -20.68 -2.21
C SER A 165 13.90 -22.07 -2.42
N THR A 166 12.65 -22.16 -2.87
CA THR A 166 12.13 -23.36 -3.52
C THR A 166 12.36 -23.20 -5.01
N SER A 167 13.41 -23.85 -5.52
CA SER A 167 13.58 -24.10 -6.95
C SER A 167 12.52 -25.11 -7.37
N GLU A 168 11.49 -24.64 -8.07
CA GLU A 168 10.50 -25.46 -8.74
C GLU A 168 11.05 -25.85 -10.12
N ASN A 169 11.27 -27.15 -10.33
CA ASN A 169 11.80 -27.71 -11.56
C ASN A 169 10.71 -27.69 -12.64
N PHE A 170 11.01 -27.11 -13.81
CA PHE A 170 10.20 -27.27 -15.02
C PHE A 170 10.69 -28.50 -15.78
N ASP A 171 9.83 -29.51 -15.90
CA ASP A 171 10.02 -30.65 -16.81
C ASP A 171 9.69 -30.21 -18.24
N LEU A 172 10.65 -30.34 -19.15
CA LEU A 172 10.43 -30.27 -20.60
C LEU A 172 10.56 -31.70 -21.12
N GLY A 173 9.42 -32.32 -21.43
CA GLY A 173 9.35 -33.59 -22.14
C GLY A 173 9.48 -33.37 -23.64
N ASP A 174 10.28 -34.23 -24.27
CA ASP A 174 10.54 -34.33 -25.72
C ASP A 174 9.29 -34.68 -26.56
#